data_AF-Q97GX6-F1
#
_entry.id   AF-Q97GX6-F1
#
_cell.length_a   1.000
_cell.length_b   1.000
_cell.length_c   1.000
_cell.angle_alpha   90.00
_cell.angle_beta   90.00
_cell.angle_gamma   90.00
#
_symmetry.space_group_name_H-M   'P 1'
#
loop_
_entity.id
_entity.type
_entity.pdbx_description
1 polymer ?
#
loop_
_entity_poly.entity_id
_entity_poly.type
_entity_poly.pdbx_seq_one_letter_code
_entity_poly.pdbx_strand_id
1 'polypeptide(L)'
;MKILFASSESYPFIKTGGLGDVSYALPKALRKIGIDARVIIPKYSDIPEYFRYNTHHIASFGVPVGWRSQYGGLEYYEYDGVPFYFIDNDYYFKRSGLYGYYDDGERFAYFSRGVLQAITYMQDFNPDIIQCNDWQTAIIPVLLKDHYRNYRNYNHIKTIFTIHNLKYQGVFGKSVLGELLCLNEGYYNENALKFYDGISFMKGGILFSDKLSTVSRTYAEEIKDPYYGEHLDGLLRSRSYDLWGIVNGIDYDILNPETDKDLFFNFDSSTLYNKTKNKIELQKMLNLPVSENIPMIGIVSRLVSQKGLDLISCVLEDLLQDGIQLVVLGTGDAKYENMFKYFAWKYPNKLSANIQFNNSLAQKIYGASDMFLMPSKFEPCGIGQLIALRYGSLPIVRETGGLKDTVRPFNPITGEGNGFSFTNYNAHDMLHVIRNAEYFYYNEKYNWNKLVQTAMNDDNSWSKSAEIYRNLYMSVL
;
A
#
# COMPACT_ATOMS: atom_id res chain seq x y z
N MET A 1 21.67 8.05 -12.00
CA MET A 1 20.20 8.12 -12.12
C MET A 1 19.65 8.76 -10.86
N LYS A 2 18.92 9.86 -11.00
CA LYS A 2 18.32 10.67 -9.94
C LYS A 2 16.80 10.58 -10.03
N ILE A 3 16.15 10.11 -8.97
CA ILE A 3 14.70 9.88 -8.95
C ILE A 3 14.07 10.72 -7.84
N LEU A 4 13.10 11.57 -8.19
CA LEU A 4 12.28 12.29 -7.21
C LEU A 4 10.94 11.57 -7.04
N PHE A 5 10.70 10.99 -5.87
CA PHE A 5 9.41 10.46 -5.49
C PHE A 5 8.51 11.58 -5.00
N ALA A 6 7.50 11.95 -5.80
CA ALA A 6 6.42 12.80 -5.34
C ALA A 6 5.32 11.92 -4.73
N SER A 7 4.96 12.17 -3.48
CA SER A 7 3.91 11.43 -2.77
C SER A 7 3.15 12.35 -1.83
N SER A 8 1.93 11.98 -1.47
CA SER A 8 1.16 12.66 -0.43
C SER A 8 1.49 12.18 0.98
N GLU A 9 2.17 11.04 1.13
CA GLU A 9 2.52 10.44 2.42
C GLU A 9 3.83 9.64 2.36
N SER A 10 4.54 9.57 3.48
CA SER A 10 5.73 8.72 3.64
C SER A 10 6.03 8.45 5.11
N TYR A 11 6.30 7.19 5.46
CA TYR A 11 6.81 6.80 6.77
C TYR A 11 8.24 7.36 6.99
N PRO A 12 8.64 7.77 8.21
CA PRO A 12 7.89 7.81 9.47
C PRO A 12 7.10 9.10 9.68
N PHE A 13 7.06 10.00 8.70
CA PHE A 13 6.50 11.34 8.85
C PHE A 13 4.99 11.33 8.91
N ILE A 14 4.34 10.69 7.94
CA ILE A 14 2.89 10.62 7.85
C ILE A 14 2.46 9.45 6.97
N LYS A 15 1.39 8.74 7.34
CA LYS A 15 0.91 7.56 6.63
C LYS A 15 -0.55 7.29 6.94
N THR A 16 -1.35 6.97 5.92
CA THR A 16 -2.71 6.43 6.09
C THR A 16 -2.86 5.02 5.55
N GLY A 17 -2.00 4.59 4.62
CA GLY A 17 -2.07 3.28 4.01
C GLY A 17 -0.73 2.80 3.46
N GLY A 18 -0.79 1.89 2.48
CA GLY A 18 0.42 1.29 1.89
C GLY A 18 1.29 2.27 1.11
N LEU A 19 0.72 3.37 0.59
CA LEU A 19 1.48 4.39 -0.14
C LEU A 19 2.61 4.98 0.71
N GLY A 20 2.34 5.25 1.99
CA GLY A 20 3.36 5.75 2.91
C GLY A 20 4.50 4.77 3.17
N ASP A 21 4.22 3.46 3.14
CA ASP A 21 5.28 2.44 3.24
C ASP A 21 6.14 2.39 1.98
N VAL A 22 5.50 2.40 0.80
CA VAL A 22 6.20 2.38 -0.48
C VAL A 22 7.09 3.63 -0.64
N SER A 23 6.56 4.80 -0.28
CA SER A 23 7.24 6.09 -0.41
C SER A 23 8.43 6.25 0.55
N TYR A 24 8.65 5.31 1.47
CA TYR A 24 9.81 5.25 2.33
C TYR A 24 10.75 4.10 1.91
N ALA A 25 10.20 2.90 1.85
CA ALA A 25 10.99 1.68 1.75
C ALA A 25 11.54 1.44 0.33
N LEU A 26 10.80 1.82 -0.72
CA LEU A 26 11.31 1.71 -2.09
C LEU A 26 12.46 2.69 -2.36
N PRO A 27 12.38 4.00 -2.04
CA PRO A 27 13.52 4.91 -2.11
C PRO A 27 14.75 4.40 -1.37
N LYS A 28 14.58 3.89 -0.13
CA LYS A 28 15.65 3.27 0.65
C LYS A 28 16.30 2.10 -0.09
N ALA A 29 15.50 1.19 -0.65
CA ALA A 29 16.00 0.04 -1.42
C ALA A 29 16.69 0.45 -2.73
N LEU A 30 16.19 1.46 -3.43
CA LEU A 30 16.82 2.01 -4.64
C LEU A 30 18.20 2.61 -4.35
N ARG A 31 18.35 3.30 -3.21
CA ARG A 31 19.65 3.82 -2.77
C ARG A 31 20.65 2.72 -2.47
N LYS A 32 20.21 1.60 -1.88
CA LYS A 32 21.07 0.42 -1.64
C LYS A 32 21.66 -0.15 -2.95
N ILE A 33 21.00 0.04 -4.10
CA ILE A 33 21.49 -0.38 -5.43
C ILE A 33 22.10 0.77 -6.25
N GLY A 34 22.42 1.91 -5.62
CA GLY A 34 23.17 3.02 -6.24
C GLY A 34 22.34 4.05 -7.01
N ILE A 35 21.01 4.04 -6.86
CA ILE A 35 20.13 5.08 -7.43
C ILE A 35 19.96 6.22 -6.42
N ASP A 36 20.21 7.47 -6.82
CA ASP A 36 19.97 8.65 -5.97
C ASP A 36 18.45 8.94 -5.94
N ALA A 37 17.73 8.17 -5.13
CA ALA A 37 16.31 8.38 -4.86
C ALA A 37 16.14 9.36 -3.69
N ARG A 38 15.26 10.35 -3.87
CA ARG A 38 14.84 11.34 -2.86
C ARG A 38 13.32 11.43 -2.87
N VAL A 39 12.72 11.88 -1.77
CA VAL A 39 11.26 11.92 -1.62
C VAL A 39 10.81 13.34 -1.33
N ILE A 40 9.69 13.77 -1.91
CA ILE A 40 9.04 15.04 -1.60
C ILE A 40 7.58 14.80 -1.22
N ILE A 41 7.18 15.32 -0.06
CA ILE A 41 5.81 15.23 0.47
C ILE A 41 5.34 16.60 1.01
N PRO A 42 4.04 16.80 1.30
CA PRO A 42 3.59 18.00 2.01
C PRO A 42 4.05 18.04 3.47
N LYS A 43 4.28 19.24 4.02
CA LYS A 43 4.56 19.44 5.46
C LYS A 43 3.28 19.55 6.27
N TYR A 44 2.62 18.43 6.55
CA TYR A 44 1.39 18.41 7.36
C TYR A 44 1.66 18.72 8.85
N SER A 45 0.69 19.34 9.52
CA SER A 45 0.74 19.56 10.98
C SER A 45 0.79 18.26 11.78
N ASP A 46 0.22 17.18 11.23
CA ASP A 46 0.15 15.87 11.87
C ASP A 46 1.47 15.09 11.76
N ILE A 47 2.47 15.60 11.02
CA ILE A 47 3.83 15.08 11.13
C ILE A 47 4.30 15.24 12.58
N PRO A 48 4.87 14.21 13.22
CA PRO A 48 5.35 14.30 14.58
C PRO A 48 6.25 15.51 14.80
N GLU A 49 6.01 16.21 15.90
CA GLU A 49 6.64 17.49 16.23
C GLU A 49 8.18 17.41 16.19
N TYR A 50 8.75 16.29 16.64
CA TYR A 50 10.17 16.00 16.54
C TYR A 50 10.70 16.14 15.10
N PHE A 51 10.03 15.55 14.11
CA PHE A 51 10.47 15.69 12.72
C PHE A 51 10.26 17.12 12.21
N ARG A 52 9.12 17.75 12.52
CA ARG A 52 8.80 19.11 12.05
C ARG A 52 9.80 20.17 12.51
N TYR A 53 10.34 20.05 13.72
CA TYR A 53 11.33 21.01 14.23
C TYR A 53 12.77 20.72 13.84
N ASN A 54 13.07 19.50 13.40
CA ASN A 54 14.41 19.13 12.94
C ASN A 54 14.57 19.21 11.41
N THR A 55 13.57 19.72 10.68
CA THR A 55 13.77 20.03 9.26
C THR A 55 14.67 21.26 9.09
N HIS A 56 15.45 21.27 8.02
CA HIS A 56 16.26 22.40 7.60
C HIS A 56 15.58 23.15 6.46
N HIS A 57 15.35 24.45 6.64
CA HIS A 57 14.82 25.31 5.58
C HIS A 57 15.85 25.47 4.45
N ILE A 58 15.46 25.20 3.21
CA ILE A 58 16.30 25.40 2.02
C ILE A 58 15.94 26.72 1.33
N ALA A 59 14.66 26.94 1.05
CA ALA A 59 14.22 28.08 0.25
C ALA A 59 12.75 28.42 0.48
N SER A 60 12.40 29.66 0.21
CA SER A 60 11.03 30.15 0.11
C SER A 60 10.78 30.71 -1.30
N PHE A 61 9.64 30.38 -1.90
CA PHE A 61 9.26 30.82 -3.25
C PHE A 61 7.75 30.99 -3.38
N GLY A 62 7.32 31.61 -4.48
CA GLY A 62 5.90 31.77 -4.79
C GLY A 62 5.42 30.66 -5.71
N VAL A 63 4.38 29.93 -5.31
CA VAL A 63 3.73 28.86 -6.10
C VAL A 63 2.44 29.41 -6.73
N PRO A 64 2.36 29.51 -8.07
CA PRO A 64 1.14 29.95 -8.75
C PRO A 64 -0.02 28.97 -8.55
N VAL A 65 -1.19 29.44 -8.15
CA VAL A 65 -2.42 28.64 -8.10
C VAL A 65 -3.54 29.52 -8.63
N GLY A 66 -3.92 29.31 -9.88
CA GLY A 66 -4.81 30.24 -10.56
C GLY A 66 -4.21 31.63 -10.75
N TRP A 67 -4.97 32.64 -10.35
CA TRP A 67 -4.60 34.06 -10.43
C TRP A 67 -3.68 34.52 -9.29
N ARG A 68 -3.47 33.69 -8.26
CA ARG A 68 -2.67 34.03 -7.08
C ARG A 68 -1.35 33.28 -7.04
N SER A 69 -0.41 33.80 -6.26
CA SER A 69 0.82 33.11 -5.88
C SER A 69 0.81 32.89 -4.38
N GLN A 70 0.85 31.64 -3.96
CA GLN A 70 0.91 31.26 -2.55
C GLN A 70 2.35 31.12 -2.08
N TYR A 71 2.60 31.30 -0.78
CA TYR A 71 3.89 30.96 -0.17
C TYR A 71 4.17 29.47 -0.36
N GLY A 72 5.42 29.12 -0.69
CA GLY A 72 5.92 27.76 -0.62
C GLY A 72 7.30 27.72 0.02
N GLY A 73 7.42 26.99 1.12
CA GLY A 73 8.71 26.65 1.73
C GLY A 73 9.19 25.28 1.27
N LEU A 74 10.50 25.16 1.03
CA LEU A 74 11.16 23.87 0.83
C LEU A 74 11.98 23.55 2.07
N GLU A 75 11.59 22.49 2.74
CA GLU A 75 12.23 21.99 3.95
C GLU A 75 12.93 20.66 3.66
N TYR A 76 13.95 20.32 4.42
CA TYR A 76 14.78 19.14 4.23
C TYR A 76 14.96 18.33 5.51
N TYR A 77 14.97 17.01 5.40
CA TYR A 77 15.36 16.10 6.47
C TYR A 77 15.96 14.83 5.86
N GLU A 78 17.01 14.28 6.46
CA GLU A 78 17.54 12.98 6.05
C GLU A 78 17.11 11.92 7.06
N TYR A 79 16.47 10.85 6.59
CA TYR A 79 16.05 9.74 7.42
C TYR A 79 16.49 8.42 6.80
N ASP A 80 17.21 7.61 7.56
CA ASP A 80 17.68 6.27 7.16
C ASP A 80 18.43 6.28 5.81
N GLY A 81 19.29 7.29 5.63
CA GLY A 81 20.08 7.52 4.42
C GLY A 81 19.27 8.00 3.20
N VAL A 82 17.98 8.28 3.34
CA VAL A 82 17.12 8.82 2.27
C VAL A 82 16.88 10.33 2.51
N PRO A 83 17.17 11.18 1.52
CA PRO A 83 16.82 12.60 1.57
C PRO A 83 15.30 12.82 1.38
N PHE A 84 14.68 13.52 2.32
CA PHE A 84 13.28 13.94 2.28
C PHE A 84 13.18 15.46 2.16
N TYR A 85 12.27 15.89 1.29
CA TYR A 85 11.86 17.27 1.12
C TYR A 85 10.41 17.44 1.54
N PHE A 86 10.08 18.61 2.11
CA PHE A 86 8.72 18.95 2.48
C PHE A 86 8.32 20.28 1.85
N ILE A 87 7.16 20.29 1.20
CA ILE A 87 6.54 21.53 0.74
C ILE A 87 5.72 22.10 1.90
N ASP A 88 6.21 23.20 2.45
CA ASP A 88 5.57 23.93 3.55
C ASP A 88 4.59 24.98 3.02
N ASN A 89 3.41 24.99 3.63
CA ASN A 89 2.39 26.02 3.51
C ASN A 89 1.30 25.79 4.56
N ASP A 90 1.28 26.66 5.57
CA ASP A 90 0.31 26.57 6.67
C ASP A 90 -1.15 26.66 6.19
N TYR A 91 -1.44 27.45 5.15
CA TYR A 91 -2.81 27.57 4.62
C TYR A 91 -3.36 26.21 4.13
N TYR A 92 -2.53 25.40 3.48
CA TYR A 92 -2.95 24.09 2.95
C TYR A 92 -2.74 22.91 3.89
N PHE A 93 -1.73 22.96 4.76
CA PHE A 93 -1.27 21.77 5.50
C PHE A 93 -1.29 21.90 7.03
N LYS A 94 -1.64 23.06 7.59
CA LYS A 94 -1.86 23.24 9.03
C LYS A 94 -3.27 22.79 9.45
N ARG A 95 -3.57 21.52 9.25
CA ARG A 95 -4.87 20.91 9.51
C ARG A 95 -4.73 19.40 9.72
N SER A 96 -5.67 18.79 10.44
CA SER A 96 -5.58 17.39 10.82
C SER A 96 -6.09 16.41 9.76
N GLY A 97 -5.28 15.43 9.41
CA GLY A 97 -5.57 14.46 8.35
C GLY A 97 -5.09 14.92 6.98
N LEU A 98 -5.05 13.98 6.03
CA LEU A 98 -4.42 14.18 4.73
C LEU A 98 -5.45 14.53 3.64
N TYR A 99 -6.60 13.86 3.65
CA TYR A 99 -7.58 13.87 2.55
C TYR A 99 -9.00 14.10 3.09
N GLY A 100 -9.93 14.40 2.18
CA GLY A 100 -11.36 14.56 2.47
C GLY A 100 -11.79 16.01 2.67
N TYR A 101 -10.94 16.97 2.33
CA TYR A 101 -11.28 18.38 2.41
C TYR A 101 -11.92 18.88 1.11
N TYR A 102 -12.78 19.88 1.25
CA TYR A 102 -13.46 20.50 0.11
C TYR A 102 -12.50 21.14 -0.90
N ASP A 103 -11.31 21.56 -0.45
CA ASP A 103 -10.25 22.21 -1.22
C ASP A 103 -9.15 21.23 -1.68
N ASP A 104 -9.35 19.92 -1.60
CA ASP A 104 -8.34 18.93 -1.97
C ASP A 104 -7.82 19.11 -3.40
N GLY A 105 -8.69 19.47 -4.35
CA GLY A 105 -8.27 19.78 -5.72
C GLY A 105 -7.28 20.93 -5.80
N GLU A 106 -7.47 21.96 -4.98
CA GLU A 106 -6.55 23.10 -4.87
C GLU A 106 -5.27 22.72 -4.13
N ARG A 107 -5.36 22.04 -2.99
CA ARG A 107 -4.21 21.61 -2.19
C ARG A 107 -3.21 20.80 -3.01
N PHE A 108 -3.71 19.84 -3.79
CA PHE A 108 -2.85 18.97 -4.58
C PHE A 108 -2.45 19.57 -5.94
N ALA A 109 -3.19 20.54 -6.46
CA ALA A 109 -2.71 21.41 -7.54
C ALA A 109 -1.53 22.29 -7.07
N TYR A 110 -1.67 22.94 -5.91
CA TYR A 110 -0.61 23.68 -5.23
C TYR A 110 0.60 22.79 -4.99
N PHE A 111 0.42 21.63 -4.35
CA PHE A 111 1.50 20.72 -4.05
C PHE A 111 2.26 20.29 -5.30
N SER A 112 1.53 19.86 -6.34
CA SER A 112 2.13 19.39 -7.60
C SER A 112 2.97 20.46 -8.28
N ARG A 113 2.50 21.72 -8.27
CA ARG A 113 3.28 22.83 -8.82
C ARG A 113 4.43 23.25 -7.90
N GLY A 114 4.23 23.16 -6.59
CA GLY A 114 5.27 23.35 -5.57
C GLY A 114 6.42 22.35 -5.74
N VAL A 115 6.13 21.07 -6.04
CA VAL A 115 7.15 20.07 -6.37
C VAL A 115 7.97 20.49 -7.59
N LEU A 116 7.31 20.89 -8.68
CA LEU A 116 8.01 21.34 -9.88
C LEU A 116 8.90 22.54 -9.58
N GLN A 117 8.39 23.54 -8.86
CA GLN A 117 9.16 24.74 -8.55
C GLN A 117 10.32 24.48 -7.57
N ALA A 118 10.13 23.56 -6.62
CA ALA A 118 11.15 23.17 -5.64
C ALA A 118 12.40 22.58 -6.30
N ILE A 119 12.29 21.91 -7.46
CA ILE A 119 13.44 21.31 -8.17
C ILE A 119 14.56 22.33 -8.42
N THR A 120 14.21 23.59 -8.70
CA THR A 120 15.21 24.65 -8.94
C THR A 120 16.03 25.01 -7.70
N TYR A 121 15.55 24.68 -6.50
CA TYR A 121 16.18 24.96 -5.22
C TYR A 121 16.89 23.75 -4.62
N MET A 122 16.77 22.56 -5.24
CA MET A 122 17.41 21.32 -4.77
C MET A 122 18.90 21.23 -5.14
N GLN A 123 19.62 22.35 -5.18
CA GLN A 123 21.09 22.49 -5.34
C GLN A 123 21.81 21.41 -6.19
N ASP A 124 22.23 20.30 -5.57
CA ASP A 124 23.01 19.20 -6.15
C ASP A 124 22.17 18.17 -6.92
N PHE A 125 20.85 18.32 -6.88
CA PHE A 125 19.87 17.38 -7.36
C PHE A 125 18.97 17.99 -8.42
N ASN A 126 19.08 17.41 -9.61
CA ASN A 126 18.19 17.65 -10.72
C ASN A 126 17.68 16.27 -11.17
N PRO A 127 16.40 15.94 -10.96
CA PRO A 127 15.90 14.58 -11.17
C PRO A 127 15.90 14.22 -12.66
N ASP A 128 16.37 13.02 -12.99
CA ASP A 128 16.19 12.45 -14.32
C ASP A 128 14.72 12.01 -14.51
N ILE A 129 14.10 11.54 -13.42
CA ILE A 129 12.71 11.06 -13.41
C ILE A 129 11.98 11.58 -12.16
N ILE A 130 10.73 12.02 -12.34
CA ILE A 130 9.78 12.21 -11.24
C ILE A 130 8.83 11.01 -11.20
N GLN A 131 8.85 10.24 -10.11
CA GLN A 131 7.87 9.21 -9.84
C GLN A 131 6.69 9.80 -9.07
N CYS A 132 5.57 9.94 -9.77
CA CYS A 132 4.32 10.45 -9.24
C CYS A 132 3.49 9.28 -8.70
N ASN A 133 3.12 9.33 -7.43
CA ASN A 133 2.31 8.31 -6.78
C ASN A 133 0.88 8.81 -6.54
N ASP A 134 -0.11 8.09 -7.08
CA ASP A 134 -1.55 8.36 -6.97
C ASP A 134 -2.01 9.78 -7.39
N TRP A 135 -3.33 9.99 -7.36
CA TRP A 135 -4.00 11.17 -7.92
C TRP A 135 -3.47 12.51 -7.38
N GLN A 136 -2.94 12.53 -6.16
CA GLN A 136 -2.38 13.71 -5.48
C GLN A 136 -1.19 14.32 -6.22
N THR A 137 -0.49 13.51 -7.02
CA THR A 137 0.69 13.94 -7.79
C THR A 137 0.50 13.72 -9.30
N ALA A 138 -0.65 13.18 -9.71
CA ALA A 138 -0.95 12.82 -11.08
C ALA A 138 -1.03 14.02 -12.04
N ILE A 139 -1.13 15.26 -11.53
CA ILE A 139 -1.12 16.46 -12.37
C ILE A 139 0.31 16.97 -12.65
N ILE A 140 1.33 16.50 -11.93
CA ILE A 140 2.74 16.87 -12.18
C ILE A 140 3.15 16.61 -13.63
N PRO A 141 2.90 15.44 -14.25
CA PRO A 141 3.26 15.20 -15.65
C PRO A 141 2.58 16.16 -16.64
N VAL A 142 1.35 16.57 -16.32
CA VAL A 142 0.56 17.50 -17.14
C VAL A 142 1.17 18.91 -17.09
N LEU A 143 1.42 19.41 -15.87
CA LEU A 143 2.03 20.72 -15.65
C LEU A 143 3.47 20.75 -16.16
N LEU A 144 4.24 19.67 -15.98
CA LEU A 144 5.58 19.53 -16.52
C LEU A 144 5.58 19.73 -18.04
N LYS A 145 4.65 19.09 -18.75
CA LYS A 145 4.53 19.21 -20.21
C LYS A 145 4.11 20.61 -20.65
N ASP A 146 3.08 21.18 -20.02
CA ASP A 146 2.48 22.45 -20.47
C ASP A 146 3.32 23.68 -20.05
N HIS A 147 3.76 23.72 -18.80
CA HIS A 147 4.34 24.93 -18.20
C HIS A 147 5.86 24.87 -18.11
N TYR A 148 6.46 23.69 -17.91
CA TYR A 148 7.87 23.61 -17.53
C TYR A 148 8.80 23.06 -18.62
N ARG A 149 8.30 22.29 -19.59
CA ARG A 149 9.12 21.55 -20.57
C ARG A 149 10.07 22.44 -21.38
N ASN A 150 9.72 23.71 -21.57
CA ASN A 150 10.55 24.68 -22.31
C ASN A 150 11.72 25.24 -21.49
N TYR A 151 11.75 25.05 -20.17
CA TYR A 151 12.87 25.44 -19.33
C TYR A 151 13.97 24.38 -19.37
N ARG A 152 15.22 24.83 -19.51
CA ARG A 152 16.41 23.96 -19.63
C ARG A 152 16.55 22.95 -18.49
N ASN A 153 16.16 23.32 -17.27
CA ASN A 153 16.26 22.44 -16.10
C ASN A 153 15.20 21.33 -16.09
N TYR A 154 14.18 21.38 -16.94
CA TYR A 154 13.02 20.47 -16.90
C TYR A 154 12.82 19.67 -18.19
N ASN A 155 13.44 20.08 -19.29
CA ASN A 155 13.17 19.53 -20.63
C ASN A 155 13.49 18.02 -20.75
N HIS A 156 14.44 17.52 -19.98
CA HIS A 156 14.90 16.13 -19.99
C HIS A 156 14.17 15.25 -18.98
N ILE A 157 13.49 15.86 -18.00
CA ILE A 157 12.85 15.13 -16.89
C ILE A 157 11.76 14.21 -17.44
N LYS A 158 11.87 12.92 -17.17
CA LYS A 158 10.83 11.92 -17.47
C LYS A 158 9.87 11.78 -16.30
N THR A 159 8.69 11.23 -16.57
CA THR A 159 7.68 10.97 -15.54
C THR A 159 7.21 9.53 -15.57
N ILE A 160 7.11 8.94 -14.37
CA ILE A 160 6.45 7.67 -14.16
C ILE A 160 5.28 7.92 -13.22
N PHE A 161 4.12 7.35 -13.56
CA PHE A 161 2.95 7.42 -12.69
C PHE A 161 2.62 6.03 -12.12
N THR A 162 2.68 5.92 -10.80
CA THR A 162 2.39 4.71 -10.05
C THR A 162 0.97 4.76 -9.48
N ILE A 163 0.12 3.83 -9.89
CA ILE A 163 -1.25 3.65 -9.39
C ILE A 163 -1.19 2.67 -8.23
N HIS A 164 -1.44 3.14 -7.00
CA HIS A 164 -1.56 2.28 -5.82
C HIS A 164 -3.02 1.90 -5.57
N ASN A 165 -3.95 2.77 -5.94
CA ASN A 165 -5.39 2.49 -5.85
C ASN A 165 -6.21 3.28 -6.88
N LEU A 166 -6.76 2.57 -7.87
CA LEU A 166 -7.54 3.18 -8.96
C LEU A 166 -8.88 3.79 -8.51
N LYS A 167 -9.39 3.41 -7.33
CA LYS A 167 -10.68 3.89 -6.82
C LYS A 167 -10.67 5.40 -6.56
N TYR A 168 -9.54 5.96 -6.16
CA TYR A 168 -9.41 7.39 -5.82
C TYR A 168 -8.74 8.14 -6.97
N GLN A 169 -9.55 8.78 -7.81
CA GLN A 169 -9.07 9.36 -9.07
C GLN A 169 -8.79 10.88 -9.02
N GLY A 170 -9.21 11.55 -7.95
CA GLY A 170 -9.14 13.02 -7.87
C GLY A 170 -9.98 13.68 -8.96
N VAL A 171 -11.30 13.43 -8.95
CA VAL A 171 -12.25 14.02 -9.90
C VAL A 171 -12.81 15.31 -9.31
N PHE A 172 -12.61 16.42 -10.02
CA PHE A 172 -13.04 17.75 -9.62
C PHE A 172 -13.89 18.43 -10.70
N GLY A 173 -14.56 19.52 -10.36
CA GLY A 173 -15.34 20.29 -11.32
C GLY A 173 -14.48 20.90 -12.43
N LYS A 174 -15.07 21.15 -13.61
CA LYS A 174 -14.35 21.71 -14.78
C LYS A 174 -13.56 22.98 -14.46
N SER A 175 -14.04 23.83 -13.55
CA SER A 175 -13.42 25.11 -13.20
C SER A 175 -11.97 24.99 -12.76
N VAL A 176 -11.56 23.86 -12.17
CA VAL A 176 -10.17 23.64 -11.71
C VAL A 176 -9.14 23.79 -12.84
N LEU A 177 -9.54 23.54 -14.09
CA LEU A 177 -8.66 23.59 -15.25
C LEU A 177 -8.06 24.99 -15.42
N GLY A 178 -8.91 26.02 -15.44
CA GLY A 178 -8.48 27.40 -15.54
C GLY A 178 -8.11 27.99 -14.17
N GLU A 179 -8.98 27.79 -13.17
CA GLU A 179 -8.89 28.49 -11.89
C GLU A 179 -7.75 28.01 -10.99
N LEU A 180 -7.30 26.77 -11.11
CA LEU A 180 -6.25 26.21 -10.25
C LEU A 180 -5.02 25.83 -11.06
N LEU A 181 -5.25 25.12 -12.17
CA LEU A 181 -4.19 24.56 -12.99
C LEU A 181 -3.68 25.53 -14.05
N CYS A 182 -4.32 26.66 -14.32
CA CYS A 182 -3.92 27.59 -15.38
C CYS A 182 -3.69 26.88 -16.73
N LEU A 183 -4.50 25.87 -17.04
CA LEU A 183 -4.49 25.13 -18.29
C LEU A 183 -5.56 25.68 -19.22
N ASN A 184 -5.29 25.67 -20.52
CA ASN A 184 -6.25 26.09 -21.52
C ASN A 184 -7.39 25.07 -21.69
N GLU A 185 -8.53 25.53 -22.22
CA GLU A 185 -9.73 24.71 -22.49
C GLU A 185 -9.46 23.50 -23.41
N GLY A 186 -8.38 23.52 -24.19
CA GLY A 186 -7.96 22.38 -25.02
C GLY A 186 -7.64 21.12 -24.21
N TYR A 187 -7.40 21.22 -22.91
CA TYR A 187 -7.24 20.06 -22.01
C TYR A 187 -8.57 19.45 -21.54
N TYR A 188 -9.72 20.10 -21.79
CA TYR A 188 -11.05 19.57 -21.48
C TYR A 188 -11.62 18.76 -22.65
N ASN A 189 -10.99 17.60 -22.93
CA ASN A 189 -11.49 16.67 -23.93
C ASN A 189 -11.19 15.21 -23.54
N GLU A 190 -11.79 14.25 -24.24
CA GLU A 190 -11.69 12.82 -23.92
C GLU A 190 -10.25 12.27 -23.98
N ASN A 191 -9.37 12.87 -24.79
CA ASN A 191 -7.97 12.50 -24.92
C ASN A 191 -7.05 13.26 -23.93
N ALA A 192 -7.62 14.01 -22.99
CA ALA A 192 -6.90 14.77 -21.97
C ALA A 192 -7.56 14.59 -20.59
N LEU A 193 -7.92 15.66 -19.90
CA LEU A 193 -8.29 15.61 -18.49
C LEU A 193 -9.78 15.37 -18.22
N LYS A 194 -10.64 15.52 -19.22
CA LYS A 194 -12.10 15.40 -19.05
C LYS A 194 -12.45 14.00 -18.56
N PHE A 195 -13.29 13.91 -17.54
CA PHE A 195 -13.83 12.65 -17.05
C PHE A 195 -15.29 12.87 -16.68
N TYR A 196 -16.20 12.38 -17.53
CA TYR A 196 -17.61 12.80 -17.54
C TYR A 196 -17.71 14.33 -17.58
N ASP A 197 -18.39 14.95 -16.62
CA ASP A 197 -18.56 16.40 -16.54
C ASP A 197 -17.41 17.11 -15.80
N GLY A 198 -16.45 16.35 -15.27
CA GLY A 198 -15.34 16.86 -14.46
C GLY A 198 -13.96 16.73 -15.09
N ILE A 199 -12.95 16.93 -14.25
CA ILE A 199 -11.52 16.80 -14.52
C ILE A 199 -10.97 15.72 -13.61
N SER A 200 -10.33 14.69 -14.15
CA SER A 200 -9.67 13.63 -13.38
C SER A 200 -8.15 13.82 -13.37
N PHE A 201 -7.58 14.04 -12.19
CA PHE A 201 -6.12 14.16 -12.05
C PHE A 201 -5.44 12.84 -12.38
N MET A 202 -5.98 11.71 -11.90
CA MET A 202 -5.45 10.38 -12.20
C MET A 202 -5.46 10.09 -13.71
N LYS A 203 -6.53 10.47 -14.43
CA LYS A 203 -6.58 10.36 -15.89
C LYS A 203 -5.43 11.15 -16.55
N GLY A 204 -5.16 12.36 -16.04
CA GLY A 204 -4.01 13.17 -16.44
C GLY A 204 -2.68 12.46 -16.23
N GLY A 205 -2.47 11.87 -15.04
CA GLY A 205 -1.24 11.10 -14.74
C GLY A 205 -1.04 9.93 -15.71
N ILE A 206 -2.11 9.19 -16.02
CA ILE A 206 -2.06 8.04 -16.92
C ILE A 206 -1.70 8.46 -18.36
N LEU A 207 -2.30 9.55 -18.86
CA LEU A 207 -2.13 10.03 -20.23
C LEU A 207 -0.79 10.73 -20.47
N PHE A 208 -0.32 11.52 -19.50
CA PHE A 208 0.80 12.44 -19.71
C PHE A 208 2.14 11.94 -19.18
N SER A 209 2.17 10.80 -18.48
CA SER A 209 3.42 10.19 -18.03
C SER A 209 4.14 9.44 -19.15
N ASP A 210 5.47 9.33 -19.09
CA ASP A 210 6.22 8.54 -20.07
C ASP A 210 5.91 7.04 -19.91
N LYS A 211 5.92 6.53 -18.67
CA LYS A 211 5.52 5.15 -18.33
C LYS A 211 4.59 5.10 -17.13
N LEU A 212 3.94 3.97 -16.95
CA LEU A 212 3.01 3.70 -15.86
C LEU A 212 3.50 2.51 -15.05
N SER A 213 3.21 2.52 -13.76
CA SER A 213 3.32 1.33 -12.94
C SER A 213 2.13 1.17 -12.01
N THR A 214 1.97 -0.04 -11.51
CA THR A 214 1.05 -0.36 -10.43
C THR A 214 1.66 -1.47 -9.58
N VAL A 215 1.01 -1.76 -8.47
CA VAL A 215 1.61 -2.44 -7.32
C VAL A 215 1.56 -3.98 -7.39
N SER A 216 1.15 -4.55 -8.53
CA SER A 216 1.29 -5.98 -8.84
C SER A 216 1.02 -6.27 -10.32
N ARG A 217 1.48 -7.42 -10.84
CA ARG A 217 1.28 -7.87 -12.23
C ARG A 217 -0.16 -8.27 -12.49
N THR A 218 -0.75 -9.04 -11.60
CA THR A 218 -2.16 -9.42 -11.72
C THR A 218 -3.04 -8.18 -11.67
N TYR A 219 -2.77 -7.22 -10.77
CA TYR A 219 -3.57 -6.00 -10.70
C TYR A 219 -3.42 -5.14 -11.96
N ALA A 220 -2.22 -5.08 -12.56
CA ALA A 220 -2.02 -4.42 -13.86
C ALA A 220 -2.93 -5.00 -14.95
N GLU A 221 -3.16 -6.32 -14.94
CA GLU A 221 -4.11 -6.98 -15.84
C GLU A 221 -5.58 -6.73 -15.43
N GLU A 222 -5.90 -6.83 -14.14
CA GLU A 222 -7.25 -6.65 -13.63
C GLU A 222 -7.80 -5.25 -13.94
N ILE A 223 -7.04 -4.17 -13.74
CA ILE A 223 -7.51 -2.80 -13.97
C ILE A 223 -7.80 -2.47 -15.43
N LYS A 224 -7.45 -3.36 -16.36
CA LYS A 224 -7.83 -3.28 -17.78
C LYS A 224 -9.20 -3.89 -18.06
N ASP A 225 -9.83 -4.54 -17.08
CA ASP A 225 -11.20 -5.02 -17.16
C ASP A 225 -12.17 -3.95 -16.61
N PRO A 226 -13.31 -3.67 -17.26
CA PRO A 226 -14.30 -2.69 -16.79
C PRO A 226 -14.76 -2.90 -15.34
N TYR A 227 -14.76 -4.15 -14.85
CA TYR A 227 -15.17 -4.47 -13.49
C TYR A 227 -14.22 -3.91 -12.41
N TYR A 228 -12.92 -3.83 -12.71
CA TYR A 228 -11.91 -3.30 -11.78
C TYR A 228 -11.36 -1.93 -12.20
N GLY A 229 -11.54 -1.55 -13.46
CA GLY A 229 -10.87 -0.41 -14.06
C GLY A 229 -11.50 0.94 -13.75
N GLU A 230 -12.57 1.01 -12.94
CA GLU A 230 -13.17 2.26 -12.44
C GLU A 230 -13.42 3.29 -13.57
N HIS A 231 -13.91 2.82 -14.72
CA HIS A 231 -14.13 3.59 -15.96
C HIS A 231 -12.88 4.19 -16.63
N LEU A 232 -11.69 3.77 -16.21
CA LEU A 232 -10.40 4.06 -16.85
C LEU A 232 -9.83 2.83 -17.57
N ASP A 233 -10.55 1.70 -17.59
CA ASP A 233 -10.14 0.44 -18.20
C ASP A 233 -9.74 0.59 -19.68
N GLY A 234 -10.52 1.35 -20.46
CA GLY A 234 -10.23 1.62 -21.87
C GLY A 234 -8.92 2.38 -22.07
N LEU A 235 -8.64 3.35 -21.20
CA LEU A 235 -7.40 4.12 -21.23
C LEU A 235 -6.20 3.28 -20.79
N LEU A 236 -6.38 2.43 -19.78
CA LEU A 236 -5.33 1.51 -19.32
C LEU A 236 -5.03 0.45 -20.39
N ARG A 237 -6.05 -0.03 -21.12
CA ARG A 237 -5.84 -0.88 -22.30
C ARG A 237 -5.03 -0.16 -23.38
N SER A 238 -5.37 1.08 -23.72
CA SER A 238 -4.62 1.83 -24.75
C SER A 238 -3.17 2.12 -24.36
N ARG A 239 -2.86 2.10 -23.05
CA ARG A 239 -1.51 2.31 -22.49
C ARG A 239 -0.87 1.02 -21.96
N SER A 240 -1.36 -0.16 -22.37
CA SER A 240 -0.89 -1.45 -21.85
C SER A 240 0.61 -1.68 -22.03
N TYR A 241 1.19 -1.23 -23.15
CA TYR A 241 2.63 -1.34 -23.40
C TYR A 241 3.48 -0.53 -22.42
N ASP A 242 2.90 0.49 -21.80
CA ASP A 242 3.57 1.37 -20.87
C ASP A 242 3.31 1.00 -19.41
N LEU A 243 2.39 0.07 -19.14
CA LEU A 243 1.93 -0.31 -17.81
C LEU A 243 2.72 -1.48 -17.22
N TRP A 244 3.44 -1.21 -16.14
CA TRP A 244 4.24 -2.20 -15.41
C TRP A 244 3.56 -2.61 -14.10
N GLY A 245 3.33 -3.89 -13.90
CA GLY A 245 2.95 -4.42 -12.59
C GLY A 245 4.18 -4.83 -11.77
N ILE A 246 4.47 -4.10 -10.70
CA ILE A 246 5.62 -4.36 -9.82
C ILE A 246 5.11 -4.58 -8.40
N VAL A 247 5.23 -5.82 -7.92
CA VAL A 247 4.82 -6.23 -6.57
C VAL A 247 5.57 -5.40 -5.54
N ASN A 248 4.86 -4.89 -4.53
CA ASN A 248 5.52 -4.20 -3.41
C ASN A 248 6.34 -5.17 -2.57
N GLY A 249 7.44 -4.69 -2.00
CA GLY A 249 8.15 -5.40 -0.95
C GLY A 249 7.65 -5.00 0.44
N ILE A 250 8.22 -5.63 1.46
CA ILE A 250 8.16 -5.15 2.85
C ILE A 250 9.57 -4.79 3.34
N ASP A 251 9.65 -3.84 4.28
CA ASP A 251 10.93 -3.48 4.90
C ASP A 251 11.28 -4.48 6.00
N TYR A 252 12.29 -5.31 5.74
CA TYR A 252 12.76 -6.33 6.69
C TYR A 252 13.50 -5.72 7.89
N ASP A 253 13.89 -4.45 7.88
CA ASP A 253 14.44 -3.80 9.07
C ASP A 253 13.31 -3.47 10.08
N ILE A 254 12.08 -3.31 9.58
CA ILE A 254 10.89 -3.01 10.38
C ILE A 254 10.09 -4.28 10.71
N LEU A 255 9.92 -5.17 9.72
CA LEU A 255 9.07 -6.36 9.78
C LEU A 255 9.93 -7.61 9.88
N ASN A 256 10.51 -7.83 11.06
CA ASN A 256 11.42 -8.94 11.32
C ASN A 256 11.07 -9.70 12.60
N PRO A 257 10.58 -10.96 12.54
CA PRO A 257 10.27 -11.72 13.74
C PRO A 257 11.49 -11.96 14.66
N GLU A 258 12.71 -11.82 14.15
CA GLU A 258 13.95 -11.96 14.93
C GLU A 258 14.22 -10.76 15.84
N THR A 259 13.70 -9.58 15.51
CA THR A 259 13.99 -8.32 16.25
C THR A 259 12.75 -7.50 16.58
N ASP A 260 11.56 -7.96 16.20
CA ASP A 260 10.29 -7.29 16.46
C ASP A 260 10.01 -7.27 17.97
N LYS A 261 10.09 -6.06 18.53
CA LYS A 261 9.87 -5.78 19.96
C LYS A 261 8.43 -6.00 20.42
N ASP A 262 7.48 -6.08 19.49
CA ASP A 262 6.07 -6.30 19.83
C ASP A 262 5.75 -7.78 20.03
N LEU A 263 6.62 -8.71 19.61
CA LEU A 263 6.46 -10.14 19.85
C LEU A 263 6.80 -10.51 21.30
N PHE A 264 6.17 -11.56 21.84
CA PHE A 264 6.51 -12.08 23.16
C PHE A 264 7.86 -12.81 23.14
N PHE A 265 8.12 -13.54 22.05
CA PHE A 265 9.36 -14.25 21.80
C PHE A 265 9.79 -14.04 20.35
N ASN A 266 11.00 -13.53 20.14
CA ASN A 266 11.56 -13.46 18.80
C ASN A 266 11.90 -14.84 18.23
N PHE A 267 11.82 -14.97 16.91
CA PHE A 267 12.03 -16.24 16.21
C PHE A 267 12.42 -16.04 14.74
N ASP A 268 12.91 -17.12 14.15
CA ASP A 268 13.24 -17.28 12.74
C ASP A 268 12.69 -18.63 12.22
N SER A 269 13.01 -18.98 10.98
CA SER A 269 12.58 -20.25 10.36
C SER A 269 13.15 -21.50 11.06
N SER A 270 14.21 -21.36 11.86
CA SER A 270 14.84 -22.46 12.59
C SER A 270 14.32 -22.62 14.03
N THR A 271 13.70 -21.57 14.58
CA THR A 271 13.24 -21.50 15.98
C THR A 271 11.71 -21.43 16.09
N LEU A 272 10.99 -22.14 15.21
CA LEU A 272 9.52 -22.14 15.15
C LEU A 272 8.82 -22.50 16.47
N TYR A 273 9.49 -23.18 17.41
CA TYR A 273 8.95 -23.42 18.75
C TYR A 273 8.65 -22.11 19.51
N ASN A 274 9.37 -21.02 19.25
CA ASN A 274 9.07 -19.69 19.81
C ASN A 274 7.80 -19.09 19.18
N LYS A 275 7.49 -19.40 17.92
CA LYS A 275 6.19 -19.06 17.30
C LYS A 275 5.04 -19.71 18.07
N THR A 276 5.18 -20.99 18.45
CA THR A 276 4.21 -21.68 19.32
C THR A 276 4.06 -21.01 20.69
N LYS A 277 5.16 -20.50 21.28
CA LYS A 277 5.07 -19.72 22.53
C LYS A 277 4.33 -18.41 22.34
N ASN A 278 4.56 -17.68 21.24
CA ASN A 278 3.77 -16.48 20.91
C ASN A 278 2.28 -16.79 20.84
N LYS A 279 1.89 -17.92 20.24
CA LYS A 279 0.51 -18.40 20.19
C LYS A 279 -0.08 -18.63 21.57
N ILE A 280 0.63 -19.34 22.44
CA ILE A 280 0.21 -19.61 23.82
C ILE A 280 -0.01 -18.29 24.60
N GLU A 281 0.92 -17.34 24.49
CA GLU A 281 0.78 -16.04 25.16
C GLU A 281 -0.35 -15.19 24.58
N LEU A 282 -0.56 -15.22 23.26
CA LEU A 282 -1.69 -14.53 22.64
C LEU A 282 -3.03 -15.15 23.06
N GLN A 283 -3.14 -16.49 23.14
CA GLN A 283 -4.34 -17.15 23.65
C GLN A 283 -4.67 -16.70 25.08
N LYS A 284 -3.67 -16.66 25.97
CA LYS A 284 -3.84 -16.14 27.35
C LYS A 284 -4.28 -14.68 27.34
N MET A 285 -3.60 -13.83 26.58
CA MET A 285 -3.90 -12.39 26.48
C MET A 285 -5.35 -12.14 26.02
N LEU A 286 -5.85 -12.97 25.10
CA LEU A 286 -7.18 -12.84 24.52
C LEU A 286 -8.27 -13.67 25.23
N ASN A 287 -7.94 -14.32 26.36
CA ASN A 287 -8.83 -15.22 27.11
C ASN A 287 -9.41 -16.37 26.26
N LEU A 288 -8.64 -16.87 25.30
CA LEU A 288 -8.98 -18.06 24.53
C LEU A 288 -8.45 -19.32 25.24
N PRO A 289 -9.04 -20.51 25.01
CA PRO A 289 -8.49 -21.78 25.47
C PRO A 289 -7.03 -21.92 25.05
N VAL A 290 -6.14 -22.10 26.03
CA VAL A 290 -4.70 -22.19 25.79
C VAL A 290 -4.36 -23.61 25.32
N SER A 291 -3.95 -23.72 24.06
CA SER A 291 -3.52 -24.98 23.47
C SER A 291 -2.66 -24.72 22.24
N GLU A 292 -1.48 -25.34 22.22
CA GLU A 292 -0.62 -25.35 21.03
C GLU A 292 -1.28 -26.07 19.84
N ASN A 293 -2.20 -27.00 20.11
CA ASN A 293 -2.78 -27.91 19.11
C ASN A 293 -4.03 -27.34 18.41
N ILE A 294 -4.64 -26.28 18.93
CA ILE A 294 -5.82 -25.65 18.31
C ILE A 294 -5.33 -24.63 17.27
N PRO A 295 -5.54 -24.82 15.95
CA PRO A 295 -5.09 -23.86 14.94
C PRO A 295 -5.74 -22.50 15.15
N MET A 296 -4.95 -21.44 14.98
CA MET A 296 -5.38 -20.06 15.08
C MET A 296 -5.34 -19.38 13.71
N ILE A 297 -6.49 -18.86 13.29
CA ILE A 297 -6.65 -18.00 12.12
C ILE A 297 -6.63 -16.54 12.56
N GLY A 298 -5.71 -15.75 12.02
CA GLY A 298 -5.61 -14.31 12.22
C GLY A 298 -6.27 -13.51 11.10
N ILE A 299 -6.93 -12.41 11.45
CA ILE A 299 -7.39 -11.37 10.53
C ILE A 299 -6.96 -10.01 11.08
N VAL A 300 -6.15 -9.28 10.32
CA VAL A 300 -5.80 -7.88 10.61
C VAL A 300 -6.17 -7.05 9.39
N SER A 301 -7.24 -6.24 9.49
CA SER A 301 -7.74 -5.50 8.33
C SER A 301 -8.66 -4.33 8.69
N ARG A 302 -8.95 -3.47 7.70
CA ARG A 302 -10.13 -2.61 7.76
C ARG A 302 -11.38 -3.48 7.59
N LEU A 303 -12.40 -3.24 8.41
CA LEU A 303 -13.62 -4.03 8.38
C LEU A 303 -14.62 -3.45 7.38
N VAL A 304 -14.36 -3.65 6.10
CA VAL A 304 -15.17 -3.14 4.98
C VAL A 304 -15.43 -4.24 3.94
N SER A 305 -16.47 -4.09 3.12
CA SER A 305 -16.90 -5.09 2.13
C SER A 305 -15.81 -5.50 1.15
N GLN A 306 -14.95 -4.56 0.75
CA GLN A 306 -13.79 -4.82 -0.11
C GLN A 306 -12.91 -5.96 0.42
N LYS A 307 -12.81 -6.14 1.74
CA LYS A 307 -11.91 -7.11 2.39
C LYS A 307 -12.51 -8.51 2.50
N GLY A 308 -13.60 -8.79 1.77
CA GLY A 308 -14.15 -10.14 1.70
C GLY A 308 -14.98 -10.56 2.91
N LEU A 309 -15.30 -9.62 3.81
CA LEU A 309 -16.01 -9.94 5.05
C LEU A 309 -17.44 -10.43 4.81
N ASP A 310 -18.02 -10.12 3.65
CA ASP A 310 -19.29 -10.72 3.22
C ASP A 310 -19.16 -12.24 3.06
N LEU A 311 -18.02 -12.75 2.54
CA LEU A 311 -17.79 -14.20 2.45
C LEU A 311 -17.71 -14.84 3.83
N ILE A 312 -16.98 -14.21 4.76
CA ILE A 312 -16.87 -14.67 6.14
C ILE A 312 -18.26 -14.70 6.78
N SER A 313 -19.06 -13.64 6.61
CA SER A 313 -20.40 -13.56 7.21
C SER A 313 -21.32 -14.72 6.81
N CYS A 314 -21.17 -15.26 5.61
CA CYS A 314 -21.99 -16.36 5.11
C CYS A 314 -21.67 -17.72 5.76
N VAL A 315 -20.42 -17.95 6.19
CA VAL A 315 -19.94 -19.26 6.66
C VAL A 315 -19.29 -19.21 8.05
N LEU A 316 -19.34 -18.07 8.74
CA LEU A 316 -18.66 -17.89 10.02
C LEU A 316 -19.15 -18.89 11.08
N GLU A 317 -20.45 -19.18 11.13
CA GLU A 317 -20.99 -20.14 12.08
C GLU A 317 -20.51 -21.57 11.78
N ASP A 318 -20.45 -21.95 10.50
CA ASP A 318 -19.91 -23.25 10.07
C ASP A 318 -18.42 -23.37 10.41
N LEU A 319 -17.64 -22.33 10.15
CA LEU A 319 -16.21 -22.27 10.50
C LEU A 319 -16.01 -22.39 12.02
N LEU A 320 -16.87 -21.75 12.82
CA LEU A 320 -16.81 -21.84 14.28
C LEU A 320 -17.33 -23.18 14.81
N GLN A 321 -17.88 -24.09 13.99
CA GLN A 321 -18.08 -25.49 14.42
C GLN A 321 -16.78 -26.28 14.40
N ASP A 322 -15.83 -25.92 13.54
CA ASP A 322 -14.55 -26.61 13.38
C ASP A 322 -13.65 -26.40 14.62
N GLY A 323 -12.56 -27.17 14.70
CA GLY A 323 -11.65 -27.21 15.86
C GLY A 323 -10.74 -25.99 16.04
N ILE A 324 -11.15 -24.82 15.57
CA ILE A 324 -10.26 -23.65 15.35
C ILE A 324 -10.49 -22.50 16.33
N GLN A 325 -9.53 -21.57 16.34
CA GLN A 325 -9.68 -20.23 16.92
C GLN A 325 -9.58 -19.16 15.83
N LEU A 326 -10.41 -18.12 15.93
CA LEU A 326 -10.39 -16.95 15.05
C LEU A 326 -10.08 -15.69 15.87
N VAL A 327 -9.03 -14.98 15.49
CA VAL A 327 -8.64 -13.71 16.11
C VAL A 327 -8.76 -12.60 15.07
N VAL A 328 -9.63 -11.64 15.33
CA VAL A 328 -9.90 -10.51 14.45
C VAL A 328 -9.42 -9.22 15.11
N LEU A 329 -8.68 -8.40 14.35
CA LEU A 329 -8.29 -7.04 14.72
C LEU A 329 -8.64 -6.09 13.58
N GLY A 330 -9.43 -5.07 13.88
CA GLY A 330 -9.79 -4.05 12.89
C GLY A 330 -10.98 -3.19 13.30
N THR A 331 -11.18 -2.11 12.55
CA THR A 331 -12.35 -1.22 12.65
C THR A 331 -12.90 -0.93 11.25
N GLY A 332 -14.16 -0.53 11.15
CA GLY A 332 -14.79 -0.23 9.87
C GLY A 332 -16.31 -0.10 9.94
N ASP A 333 -17.02 -0.72 9.00
CA ASP A 333 -18.47 -0.63 8.92
C ASP A 333 -19.12 -1.33 10.13
N ALA A 334 -20.06 -0.66 10.77
CA ALA A 334 -20.75 -1.16 11.96
C ALA A 334 -21.35 -2.56 11.78
N LYS A 335 -21.81 -2.91 10.56
CA LYS A 335 -22.34 -4.25 10.27
C LYS A 335 -21.32 -5.36 10.51
N TYR A 336 -20.06 -5.16 10.14
CA TYR A 336 -19.01 -6.17 10.31
C TYR A 336 -18.48 -6.18 11.74
N GLU A 337 -18.33 -5.00 12.36
CA GLU A 337 -17.96 -4.91 13.77
C GLU A 337 -18.98 -5.63 14.65
N ASN A 338 -20.27 -5.37 14.43
CA ASN A 338 -21.35 -6.00 15.19
C ASN A 338 -21.44 -7.50 14.93
N MET A 339 -21.20 -7.95 13.69
CA MET A 339 -21.11 -9.38 13.36
C MET A 339 -20.01 -10.05 14.19
N PHE A 340 -18.77 -9.53 14.17
CA PHE A 340 -17.68 -10.13 14.93
C PHE A 340 -17.91 -10.06 16.45
N LYS A 341 -18.45 -8.96 16.97
CA LYS A 341 -18.85 -8.84 18.39
C LYS A 341 -19.89 -9.90 18.78
N TYR A 342 -20.92 -10.10 17.94
CA TYR A 342 -21.96 -11.10 18.18
C TYR A 342 -21.38 -12.52 18.23
N PHE A 343 -20.56 -12.91 17.26
CA PHE A 343 -19.96 -14.25 17.25
C PHE A 343 -18.90 -14.44 18.33
N ALA A 344 -18.17 -13.39 18.75
CA ALA A 344 -17.29 -13.44 19.91
C ALA A 344 -18.07 -13.72 21.20
N TRP A 345 -19.23 -13.09 21.37
CA TRP A 345 -20.12 -13.34 22.50
C TRP A 345 -20.73 -14.74 22.47
N LYS A 346 -21.14 -15.22 21.28
CA LYS A 346 -21.76 -16.55 21.10
C LYS A 346 -20.75 -17.70 21.23
N TYR A 347 -19.50 -17.50 20.78
CA TYR A 347 -18.42 -18.49 20.79
C TYR A 347 -17.15 -17.93 21.47
N PRO A 348 -17.20 -17.58 22.77
CA PRO A 348 -16.09 -16.90 23.45
C PRO A 348 -14.83 -17.77 23.54
N ASN A 349 -14.99 -19.09 23.45
CA ASN A 349 -13.87 -20.04 23.47
C ASN A 349 -13.22 -20.24 22.09
N LYS A 350 -13.77 -19.63 21.03
CA LYS A 350 -13.28 -19.79 19.64
C LYS A 350 -12.99 -18.47 18.95
N LEU A 351 -13.69 -17.38 19.26
CA LEU A 351 -13.52 -16.12 18.55
C LEU A 351 -13.17 -14.97 19.50
N SER A 352 -12.10 -14.23 19.16
CA SER A 352 -11.75 -12.97 19.79
C SER A 352 -11.86 -11.81 18.79
N ALA A 353 -12.79 -10.88 19.05
CA ALA A 353 -13.02 -9.70 18.22
C ALA A 353 -12.43 -8.45 18.86
N ASN A 354 -11.33 -7.95 18.31
CA ASN A 354 -10.60 -6.78 18.79
C ASN A 354 -10.91 -5.59 17.89
N ILE A 355 -11.98 -4.85 18.22
CA ILE A 355 -12.48 -3.75 17.41
C ILE A 355 -11.76 -2.44 17.76
N GLN A 356 -10.51 -2.33 17.33
CA GLN A 356 -9.61 -1.21 17.63
C GLN A 356 -8.45 -1.14 16.63
N PHE A 357 -7.74 -0.01 16.61
CA PHE A 357 -6.42 0.10 15.99
C PHE A 357 -5.35 -0.20 17.04
N ASN A 358 -4.55 -1.25 16.84
CA ASN A 358 -3.48 -1.61 17.75
C ASN A 358 -2.34 -2.32 17.00
N ASN A 359 -1.28 -1.59 16.66
CA ASN A 359 -0.13 -2.12 15.91
C ASN A 359 0.60 -3.24 16.67
N SER A 360 0.72 -3.10 18.00
CA SER A 360 1.38 -4.12 18.83
C SER A 360 0.60 -5.44 18.81
N LEU A 361 -0.73 -5.37 18.88
CA LEU A 361 -1.58 -6.55 18.75
C LEU A 361 -1.54 -7.12 17.32
N ALA A 362 -1.47 -6.27 16.29
CA ALA A 362 -1.31 -6.73 14.91
C ALA A 362 -0.05 -7.59 14.75
N GLN A 363 1.10 -7.13 15.25
CA GLN A 363 2.35 -7.90 15.19
C GLN A 363 2.26 -9.21 15.95
N LYS A 364 1.65 -9.19 17.15
CA LYS A 364 1.39 -10.41 17.90
C LYS A 364 0.52 -11.39 17.12
N ILE A 365 -0.53 -10.92 16.43
CA ILE A 365 -1.38 -11.79 15.58
C ILE A 365 -0.57 -12.41 14.44
N TYR A 366 0.26 -11.64 13.72
CA TYR A 366 1.13 -12.20 12.68
C TYR A 366 2.12 -13.23 13.25
N GLY A 367 2.76 -12.92 14.37
CA GLY A 367 3.71 -13.82 15.04
C GLY A 367 3.07 -15.07 15.64
N ALA A 368 1.81 -15.01 16.06
CA ALA A 368 1.15 -16.10 16.79
C ALA A 368 0.23 -16.98 15.93
N SER A 369 -0.42 -16.43 14.91
CA SER A 369 -1.37 -17.18 14.09
C SER A 369 -0.67 -18.25 13.26
N ASP A 370 -1.35 -19.38 13.08
CA ASP A 370 -0.92 -20.47 12.18
C ASP A 370 -1.32 -20.15 10.73
N MET A 371 -2.48 -19.53 10.56
CA MET A 371 -3.06 -19.13 9.27
C MET A 371 -3.46 -17.65 9.30
N PHE A 372 -3.36 -16.98 8.15
CA PHE A 372 -3.79 -15.59 8.01
C PHE A 372 -4.80 -15.44 6.87
N LEU A 373 -6.04 -15.06 7.21
CA LEU A 373 -7.14 -15.05 6.23
C LEU A 373 -7.29 -13.67 5.57
N MET A 374 -7.20 -13.63 4.24
CA MET A 374 -7.37 -12.44 3.41
C MET A 374 -8.27 -12.72 2.19
N PRO A 375 -9.60 -12.75 2.36
CA PRO A 375 -10.54 -13.15 1.33
C PRO A 375 -10.96 -11.97 0.43
N SER A 376 -10.07 -10.99 0.23
CA SER A 376 -10.38 -9.71 -0.40
C SER A 376 -11.10 -9.85 -1.74
N LYS A 377 -12.11 -9.01 -1.96
CA LYS A 377 -12.82 -8.89 -3.23
C LYS A 377 -11.86 -8.42 -4.33
N PHE A 378 -11.07 -7.41 -4.03
CA PHE A 378 -9.93 -6.97 -4.83
C PHE A 378 -8.84 -6.40 -3.90
N GLU A 379 -7.57 -6.61 -4.26
CA GLU A 379 -6.42 -6.21 -3.46
C GLU A 379 -5.25 -5.81 -4.36
N PRO A 380 -5.04 -4.50 -4.65
CA PRO A 380 -4.04 -4.06 -5.63
C PRO A 380 -2.67 -4.69 -5.44
N CYS A 381 -2.20 -4.70 -4.19
CA CYS A 381 -1.03 -5.47 -3.77
C CYS A 381 -1.36 -6.37 -2.59
N GLY A 382 -1.81 -5.76 -1.49
CA GLY A 382 -1.88 -6.43 -0.20
C GLY A 382 -0.50 -6.42 0.46
N ILE A 383 -0.45 -5.98 1.72
CA ILE A 383 0.76 -6.02 2.55
C ILE A 383 0.63 -7.12 3.60
N GLY A 384 -0.59 -7.42 4.05
CA GLY A 384 -0.83 -8.37 5.14
C GLY A 384 -0.31 -9.77 4.83
N GLN A 385 -0.44 -10.25 3.59
CA GLN A 385 0.06 -11.57 3.20
C GLN A 385 1.59 -11.62 3.18
N LEU A 386 2.26 -10.52 2.83
CA LEU A 386 3.73 -10.45 2.86
C LEU A 386 4.24 -10.49 4.31
N ILE A 387 3.57 -9.78 5.21
CA ILE A 387 3.87 -9.85 6.66
C ILE A 387 3.59 -11.27 7.17
N ALA A 388 2.45 -11.87 6.80
CA ALA A 388 2.07 -13.21 7.22
C ALA A 388 3.12 -14.26 6.78
N LEU A 389 3.54 -14.23 5.51
CA LEU A 389 4.64 -15.06 4.99
C LEU A 389 5.91 -14.87 5.82
N ARG A 390 6.33 -13.62 6.03
CA ARG A 390 7.56 -13.31 6.79
C ARG A 390 7.50 -13.81 8.24
N TYR A 391 6.33 -13.79 8.86
CA TYR A 391 6.11 -14.23 10.25
C TYR A 391 5.66 -15.70 10.35
N GLY A 392 5.67 -16.44 9.24
CA GLY A 392 5.30 -17.86 9.19
C GLY A 392 3.83 -18.15 9.51
N SER A 393 2.94 -17.16 9.37
CA SER A 393 1.50 -17.37 9.39
C SER A 393 1.04 -17.61 7.96
N LEU A 394 0.61 -18.83 7.65
CA LEU A 394 0.37 -19.23 6.26
C LEU A 394 -0.86 -18.49 5.71
N PRO A 395 -0.71 -17.68 4.65
CA PRO A 395 -1.82 -16.90 4.13
C PRO A 395 -2.84 -17.79 3.42
N ILE A 396 -4.12 -17.54 3.68
CA ILE A 396 -5.27 -18.08 2.96
C ILE A 396 -5.91 -16.91 2.21
N VAL A 397 -5.75 -16.87 0.89
CA VAL A 397 -6.10 -15.70 0.08
C VAL A 397 -7.12 -16.02 -1.02
N ARG A 398 -7.87 -15.00 -1.43
CA ARG A 398 -8.50 -15.04 -2.76
C ARG A 398 -7.47 -14.67 -3.82
N GLU A 399 -7.49 -15.35 -4.97
CA GLU A 399 -6.64 -15.03 -6.12
C GLU A 399 -7.09 -13.74 -6.81
N THR A 400 -6.62 -12.60 -6.29
CA THR A 400 -6.83 -11.26 -6.86
C THR A 400 -5.64 -10.36 -6.61
N GLY A 401 -5.36 -9.47 -7.56
CA GLY A 401 -4.25 -8.52 -7.52
C GLY A 401 -2.96 -9.10 -6.96
N GLY A 402 -2.33 -8.41 -6.02
CA GLY A 402 -1.05 -8.85 -5.49
C GLY A 402 -1.11 -10.10 -4.62
N LEU A 403 -2.29 -10.52 -4.14
CA LEU A 403 -2.44 -11.80 -3.43
C LEU A 403 -2.12 -12.98 -4.36
N LYS A 404 -2.61 -12.92 -5.60
CA LYS A 404 -2.34 -13.93 -6.63
C LYS A 404 -0.85 -13.98 -7.02
N ASP A 405 -0.19 -12.82 -7.03
CA ASP A 405 1.23 -12.74 -7.41
C ASP A 405 2.18 -13.20 -6.29
N THR A 406 1.74 -13.15 -5.04
CA THR A 406 2.59 -13.37 -3.85
C THR A 406 2.34 -14.70 -3.17
N VAL A 407 1.12 -15.24 -3.25
CA VAL A 407 0.74 -16.51 -2.64
C VAL A 407 0.61 -17.60 -3.69
N ARG A 408 1.48 -18.61 -3.62
CA ARG A 408 1.47 -19.81 -4.44
C ARG A 408 0.75 -20.92 -3.67
N PRO A 409 -0.38 -21.44 -4.17
CA PRO A 409 -1.12 -22.49 -3.47
C PRO A 409 -0.23 -23.71 -3.24
N PHE A 410 -0.32 -24.26 -2.03
CA PHE A 410 0.42 -25.45 -1.66
C PHE A 410 0.04 -26.65 -2.52
N ASN A 411 1.04 -27.26 -3.16
CA ASN A 411 0.92 -28.50 -3.88
C ASN A 411 1.49 -29.64 -3.02
N PRO A 412 0.66 -30.54 -2.46
CA PRO A 412 1.14 -31.61 -1.59
C PRO A 412 1.98 -32.67 -2.31
N ILE A 413 1.88 -32.79 -3.63
CA ILE A 413 2.66 -33.75 -4.42
C ILE A 413 4.10 -33.28 -4.58
N THR A 414 4.30 -31.98 -4.90
CA THR A 414 5.65 -31.41 -5.10
C THR A 414 6.23 -30.82 -3.82
N GLY A 415 5.38 -30.50 -2.85
CA GLY A 415 5.74 -29.76 -1.63
C GLY A 415 6.04 -28.27 -1.90
N GLU A 416 5.68 -27.76 -3.08
CA GLU A 416 5.86 -26.36 -3.47
C GLU A 416 4.67 -25.51 -3.05
N GLY A 417 4.90 -24.20 -2.92
CA GLY A 417 3.90 -23.22 -2.49
C GLY A 417 4.35 -22.47 -1.24
N ASN A 418 3.57 -21.48 -0.83
CA ASN A 418 3.84 -20.69 0.38
C ASN A 418 2.55 -20.32 1.14
N GLY A 419 1.40 -20.85 0.73
CA GLY A 419 0.12 -20.61 1.38
C GLY A 419 -1.01 -21.38 0.70
N PHE A 420 -2.24 -20.91 0.88
CA PHE A 420 -3.44 -21.49 0.31
C PHE A 420 -4.23 -20.43 -0.43
N SER A 421 -4.85 -20.79 -1.55
CA SER A 421 -5.63 -19.85 -2.35
C SER A 421 -6.95 -20.44 -2.85
N PHE A 422 -7.92 -19.57 -3.10
CA PHE A 422 -9.16 -19.88 -3.80
C PHE A 422 -9.47 -18.83 -4.87
N THR A 423 -10.06 -19.24 -5.98
CA THR A 423 -10.24 -18.35 -7.15
C THR A 423 -11.54 -17.54 -7.08
N ASN A 424 -12.68 -18.19 -6.89
CA ASN A 424 -13.99 -17.53 -6.99
C ASN A 424 -14.27 -16.70 -5.74
N TYR A 425 -14.95 -15.56 -5.89
CA TYR A 425 -15.49 -14.81 -4.74
C TYR A 425 -16.73 -15.52 -4.18
N ASN A 426 -16.52 -16.66 -3.53
CA ASN A 426 -17.55 -17.56 -3.02
C ASN A 426 -17.19 -18.02 -1.59
N ALA A 427 -18.17 -18.02 -0.69
CA ALA A 427 -17.97 -18.32 0.72
C ALA A 427 -17.65 -19.80 0.98
N HIS A 428 -18.22 -20.71 0.19
CA HIS A 428 -17.97 -22.14 0.31
C HIS A 428 -16.62 -22.54 -0.28
N ASP A 429 -16.17 -21.90 -1.35
CA ASP A 429 -14.80 -22.08 -1.87
C ASP A 429 -13.78 -21.66 -0.81
N MET A 430 -14.00 -20.51 -0.15
CA MET A 430 -13.17 -20.05 0.96
C MET A 430 -13.17 -21.06 2.12
N LEU A 431 -14.35 -21.52 2.56
CA LEU A 431 -14.46 -22.49 3.65
C LEU A 431 -13.75 -23.81 3.31
N HIS A 432 -13.88 -24.29 2.07
CA HIS A 432 -13.20 -25.50 1.62
C HIS A 432 -11.68 -25.38 1.74
N VAL A 433 -11.11 -24.24 1.32
CA VAL A 433 -9.66 -24.01 1.41
C VAL A 433 -9.20 -23.84 2.86
N ILE A 434 -10.00 -23.22 3.72
CA ILE A 434 -9.71 -23.15 5.16
C ILE A 434 -9.63 -24.57 5.75
N ARG A 435 -10.64 -25.42 5.49
CA ARG A 435 -10.66 -26.81 5.97
C ARG A 435 -9.53 -27.65 5.40
N ASN A 436 -9.09 -27.38 4.17
CA ASN A 436 -7.91 -28.01 3.60
C ASN A 436 -6.65 -27.62 4.39
N ALA A 437 -6.47 -26.33 4.70
CA ALA A 437 -5.35 -25.87 5.54
C ALA A 437 -5.40 -26.51 6.95
N GLU A 438 -6.58 -26.61 7.55
CA GLU A 438 -6.80 -27.32 8.82
C GLU A 438 -6.41 -28.79 8.74
N TYR A 439 -6.78 -29.50 7.67
CA TYR A 439 -6.39 -30.88 7.46
C TYR A 439 -4.86 -31.04 7.50
N PHE A 440 -4.13 -30.18 6.79
CA PHE A 440 -2.66 -30.22 6.82
C PHE A 440 -2.11 -29.88 8.20
N TYR A 441 -2.72 -28.91 8.89
CA TYR A 441 -2.33 -28.54 10.25
C TYR A 441 -2.42 -29.72 11.22
N TYR A 442 -3.51 -30.48 11.18
CA TYR A 442 -3.74 -31.58 12.12
C TYR A 442 -3.02 -32.87 11.72
N ASN A 443 -3.08 -33.23 10.45
CA ASN A 443 -2.74 -34.58 10.00
C ASN A 443 -1.36 -34.67 9.32
N GLU A 444 -0.82 -33.54 8.84
CA GLU A 444 0.37 -33.51 7.98
C GLU A 444 1.44 -32.55 8.54
N LYS A 445 1.77 -32.69 9.83
CA LYS A 445 2.68 -31.77 10.55
C LYS A 445 4.03 -31.55 9.88
N TYR A 446 4.61 -32.58 9.25
CA TYR A 446 5.85 -32.44 8.50
C TYR A 446 5.70 -31.47 7.32
N ASN A 447 4.67 -31.67 6.49
CA ASN A 447 4.38 -30.81 5.35
C ASN A 447 4.03 -29.39 5.80
N TRP A 448 3.27 -29.25 6.88
CA TRP A 448 2.94 -27.96 7.48
C TRP A 448 4.20 -27.18 7.89
N ASN A 449 5.08 -27.79 8.67
CA ASN A 449 6.29 -27.12 9.16
C ASN A 449 7.23 -26.75 8.01
N LYS A 450 7.37 -27.62 7.01
CA LYS A 450 8.13 -27.33 5.79
C LYS A 450 7.56 -26.11 5.06
N LEU A 451 6.23 -26.05 4.90
CA LEU A 451 5.55 -24.94 4.24
C LEU A 451 5.74 -23.61 5.00
N VAL A 452 5.68 -23.63 6.33
CA VAL A 452 5.98 -22.45 7.18
C VAL A 452 7.42 -21.97 6.96
N GLN A 453 8.40 -22.89 6.94
CA GLN A 453 9.79 -22.53 6.67
C GLN A 453 9.98 -21.95 5.27
N THR A 454 9.35 -22.54 4.25
CA THR A 454 9.36 -22.00 2.89
C THR A 454 8.77 -20.59 2.85
N ALA A 455 7.63 -20.37 3.49
CA ALA A 455 6.99 -19.05 3.55
C ALA A 455 7.87 -17.98 4.21
N MET A 456 8.53 -18.31 5.32
CA MET A 456 9.43 -17.37 6.03
C MET A 456 10.70 -17.04 5.25
N ASN A 457 11.16 -17.97 4.41
CA ASN A 457 12.36 -17.84 3.60
C ASN A 457 12.10 -17.25 2.20
N ASP A 458 10.84 -17.07 1.79
CA ASP A 458 10.51 -16.37 0.56
C ASP A 458 10.98 -14.91 0.64
N ASP A 459 11.79 -14.47 -0.33
CA ASP A 459 12.22 -13.08 -0.43
C ASP A 459 11.09 -12.20 -0.97
N ASN A 460 10.43 -11.52 -0.03
CA ASN A 460 9.42 -10.50 -0.25
C ASN A 460 9.95 -9.10 0.13
N SER A 461 11.27 -8.93 0.19
CA SER A 461 11.89 -7.64 0.49
C SER A 461 11.79 -6.67 -0.69
N TRP A 462 12.01 -5.39 -0.43
CA TRP A 462 12.09 -4.37 -1.47
C TRP A 462 13.26 -4.54 -2.44
N SER A 463 14.25 -5.39 -2.13
CA SER A 463 15.44 -5.59 -2.96
C SER A 463 15.08 -6.09 -4.36
N LYS A 464 14.19 -7.10 -4.44
CA LYS A 464 13.71 -7.67 -5.70
C LYS A 464 12.90 -6.65 -6.50
N SER A 465 12.02 -5.90 -5.83
CA SER A 465 11.18 -4.90 -6.48
C SER A 465 12.01 -3.71 -6.98
N ALA A 466 13.01 -3.26 -6.22
CA ALA A 466 13.92 -2.18 -6.59
C ALA A 466 14.66 -2.46 -7.90
N GLU A 467 15.07 -3.71 -8.12
CA GLU A 467 15.69 -4.14 -9.37
C GLU A 467 14.73 -4.05 -10.59
N ILE A 468 13.46 -4.40 -10.39
CA ILE A 468 12.45 -4.24 -11.45
C ILE A 468 12.17 -2.74 -11.71
N TYR A 469 12.10 -1.93 -10.66
CA TYR A 469 11.99 -0.47 -10.79
C TYR A 469 13.20 0.14 -11.50
N ARG A 470 14.43 -0.33 -11.25
CA ARG A 470 15.62 0.08 -11.99
C ARG A 470 15.45 -0.16 -13.49
N ASN A 471 14.95 -1.34 -13.87
CA ASN A 471 14.70 -1.65 -15.28
C ASN A 471 13.63 -0.75 -15.90
N LEU A 472 12.55 -0.46 -15.15
CA LEU A 472 11.53 0.50 -15.57
C LEU A 472 12.14 1.90 -15.77
N TYR A 473 12.96 2.40 -14.84
CA TYR A 473 13.63 3.69 -14.98
C TYR A 473 14.57 3.75 -16.17
N MET A 474 15.35 2.69 -16.40
CA MET A 474 16.22 2.59 -17.58
C MET A 474 15.44 2.54 -18.90
N SER A 475 14.16 2.14 -18.89
CA SER A 475 13.35 2.08 -20.12
C SER A 475 12.87 3.45 -20.62
N VAL A 476 12.98 4.51 -19.81
CA VAL A 476 12.55 5.88 -20.17
C VAL A 476 13.70 6.87 -20.36
N LEU A 477 14.89 6.51 -19.89
CA LEU A 477 16.14 7.26 -20.07
C LEU A 477 16.87 6.75 -21.30
#